data_AF-A0A4Q8BBX8-F1
#
_entry.id   AF-A0A4Q8BBX8-F1
#
_cell.length_a   1.000
_cell.length_b   1.000
_cell.length_c   1.000
_cell.angle_alpha   90.00
_cell.angle_beta   90.00
_cell.angle_gamma   90.00
#
_symmetry.space_group_name_H-M   'P 1'
#
loop_
_entity.id
_entity.type
_entity.pdbx_description
1 polymer ?
#
loop_
_entity_poly.entity_id
_entity_poly.type
_entity_poly.pdbx_seq_one_letter_code
_entity_poly.pdbx_strand_id
1 'polypeptide(L)'
;MAASPSQAGPAEITLAFAGDVHFAGRTAGLLGNPATAFGPISSTLSTADLAMVNLETAVTTRGTPEPKEFHFRAPANAYDAVKAAGVDVVSIANNHTLDYGRVGLSDTLDAAKASGVPAVGAGVNAAAAYAPWITEIRGTTVAFLAFSQVSELWSSWKATDTQAGIAMTRDLGRAVAAVQAARQHADVIVVYVHWGMEGESCPPAEAREFARAMAEAGATIVVGTHAHLLLGEGWMGRTFVQYGLGNFLWWRDDAYSNDTGVLRVILHGSATVKTEFVPALISRRTGQPQLADGEDAARISREYANLRACTGLVATPTAQSR
;
A
#
# COMPACT_ATOMS: atom_id res chain seq x y z
N MET A 1 43.38 22.99 -8.33
CA MET A 1 42.81 21.70 -7.88
C MET A 1 41.35 21.96 -7.55
N ALA A 2 40.42 21.49 -8.38
CA ALA A 2 39.00 21.60 -8.09
C ALA A 2 38.67 20.58 -6.99
N ALA A 3 38.07 21.03 -5.89
CA ALA A 3 37.56 20.14 -4.86
C ALA A 3 36.45 19.28 -5.48
N SER A 4 36.62 17.95 -5.44
CA SER A 4 35.55 17.02 -5.76
C SER A 4 34.34 17.35 -4.88
N PRO A 5 33.10 17.36 -5.41
CA PRO A 5 31.94 17.54 -4.56
C PRO A 5 31.91 16.38 -3.57
N SER A 6 31.92 16.69 -2.28
CA SER A 6 31.65 15.67 -1.27
C SER A 6 30.24 15.15 -1.55
N GLN A 7 30.11 13.89 -1.95
CA GLN A 7 28.82 13.20 -1.85
C GLN A 7 28.43 13.26 -0.39
N ALA A 8 27.49 14.15 -0.06
CA ALA A 8 26.83 14.11 1.22
C ALA A 8 26.23 12.70 1.36
N GLY A 9 26.45 12.03 2.49
CA GLY A 9 25.83 10.73 2.76
C GLY A 9 24.30 10.80 2.62
N PRO A 10 23.62 9.65 2.51
CA PRO A 10 22.17 9.62 2.31
C PRO A 10 21.47 10.44 3.40
N ALA A 11 20.54 11.30 3.01
CA ALA A 11 19.76 12.09 3.96
C ALA A 11 18.70 11.21 4.64
N GLU A 12 18.13 11.71 5.73
CA GLU A 12 16.92 11.12 6.30
C GLU A 12 15.74 11.33 5.32
N ILE A 13 14.98 10.27 5.04
CA ILE A 13 13.76 10.30 4.23
C ILE A 13 12.59 9.73 5.02
N THR A 14 11.40 10.29 4.82
CA THR A 14 10.15 9.77 5.40
C THR A 14 9.26 9.18 4.31
N LEU A 15 8.92 7.90 4.46
CA LEU A 15 7.88 7.25 3.66
C LEU A 15 6.57 7.19 4.47
N ALA A 16 5.45 7.59 3.87
CA ALA A 16 4.13 7.49 4.46
C ALA A 16 3.30 6.39 3.76
N PHE A 17 2.61 5.59 4.56
CA PHE A 17 1.72 4.53 4.10
C PHE A 17 0.36 4.69 4.76
N ALA A 18 -0.69 4.58 3.96
CA ALA A 18 -2.07 4.53 4.44
C ALA A 18 -2.82 3.40 3.74
N GLY A 19 -3.97 3.02 4.30
CA GLY A 19 -4.72 1.82 3.93
C GLY A 19 -5.56 1.94 2.65
N ASP A 20 -6.68 1.23 2.65
CA ASP A 20 -7.54 1.04 1.49
C ASP A 20 -8.36 2.29 1.13
N VAL A 21 -8.33 2.67 -0.14
CA VAL A 21 -9.00 3.85 -0.70
C VAL A 21 -10.06 3.42 -1.71
N HIS A 22 -11.30 3.83 -1.47
CA HIS A 22 -12.41 3.73 -2.41
C HIS A 22 -13.00 5.08 -2.78
N PHE A 23 -13.49 5.16 -4.01
CA PHE A 23 -14.32 6.27 -4.52
C PHE A 23 -15.72 5.80 -4.92
N ALA A 24 -16.31 4.91 -4.11
CA ALA A 24 -17.65 4.36 -4.29
C ALA A 24 -18.59 4.81 -3.16
N GLY A 25 -19.89 4.56 -3.30
CA GLY A 25 -20.86 4.86 -2.24
C GLY A 25 -20.75 6.29 -1.72
N ARG A 26 -20.54 6.46 -0.41
CA ARG A 26 -20.47 7.80 0.23
C ARG A 26 -19.24 8.62 -0.20
N THR A 27 -18.17 7.97 -0.68
CA THR A 27 -16.94 8.68 -1.12
C THR A 27 -16.97 9.06 -2.59
N ALA A 28 -17.89 8.51 -3.40
CA ALA A 28 -18.00 8.84 -4.82
C ALA A 28 -18.27 10.34 -5.05
N GLY A 29 -19.11 10.96 -4.21
CA GLY A 29 -19.43 12.39 -4.30
C GLY A 29 -18.24 13.32 -4.05
N LEU A 30 -17.19 12.83 -3.38
CA LEU A 30 -15.98 13.61 -3.10
C LEU A 30 -15.19 13.94 -4.38
N LEU A 31 -15.37 13.15 -5.44
CA LEU A 31 -14.78 13.42 -6.76
C LEU A 31 -15.38 14.63 -7.47
N GLY A 32 -16.45 15.24 -6.94
CA GLY A 32 -16.92 16.55 -7.37
C GLY A 32 -15.91 17.67 -7.09
N ASN A 33 -15.03 17.49 -6.10
CA ASN A 33 -13.87 18.35 -5.86
C ASN A 33 -12.65 17.51 -5.42
N PRO A 34 -11.90 16.93 -6.38
CA PRO A 34 -10.79 16.02 -6.11
C PRO A 34 -9.76 16.60 -5.13
N ALA A 35 -9.51 17.91 -5.17
CA ALA A 35 -8.55 18.59 -4.31
C ALA A 35 -8.85 18.47 -2.80
N THR A 36 -10.10 18.16 -2.46
CA THR A 36 -10.56 18.05 -1.07
C THR A 36 -10.99 16.64 -0.69
N ALA A 37 -10.84 15.66 -1.59
CA ALA A 37 -11.45 14.35 -1.43
C ALA A 37 -10.94 13.60 -0.20
N PHE A 38 -9.65 13.72 0.14
CA PHE A 38 -9.07 13.10 1.34
C PHE A 38 -9.23 13.96 2.60
N GLY A 39 -9.67 15.21 2.47
CA GLY A 39 -9.85 16.12 3.60
C GLY A 39 -8.53 16.58 4.23
N PRO A 40 -8.55 17.01 5.51
CA PRO A 40 -7.38 17.58 6.17
C PRO A 40 -6.19 16.63 6.33
N ILE A 41 -6.41 15.32 6.33
CA ILE A 41 -5.34 14.34 6.54
C ILE A 41 -4.34 14.27 5.38
N SER A 42 -4.68 14.84 4.21
CA SER A 42 -3.75 14.97 3.08
C SER A 42 -2.43 15.61 3.51
N SER A 43 -2.46 16.56 4.46
CA SER A 43 -1.25 17.19 4.99
C SER A 43 -0.27 16.20 5.66
N THR A 44 -0.78 15.11 6.25
CA THR A 44 0.05 14.05 6.85
C THR A 44 0.75 13.20 5.79
N LEU A 45 0.12 13.01 4.63
CA LEU A 45 0.72 12.33 3.48
C LEU A 45 1.72 13.25 2.76
N SER A 46 1.30 14.45 2.40
CA SER A 46 2.07 15.39 1.57
C SER A 46 3.30 15.99 2.24
N THR A 47 3.47 15.81 3.55
CA THR A 47 4.68 16.24 4.29
C THR A 47 5.73 15.14 4.40
N ALA A 48 5.41 13.90 4.01
CA ALA A 48 6.40 12.87 3.79
C ALA A 48 7.18 13.17 2.49
N ASP A 49 8.36 12.56 2.35
CA ASP A 49 9.11 12.65 1.09
C ASP A 49 8.48 11.76 0.00
N LEU A 50 7.69 10.76 0.40
CA LEU A 50 6.88 9.93 -0.50
C LEU A 50 5.71 9.29 0.26
N ALA A 51 4.51 9.30 -0.32
CA ALA A 51 3.34 8.61 0.23
C ALA A 51 2.73 7.55 -0.71
N MET A 52 2.28 6.44 -0.12
CA MET A 52 1.67 5.31 -0.83
C MET A 52 0.37 4.84 -0.16
N VAL A 53 -0.63 4.50 -0.98
CA VAL A 53 -1.91 3.90 -0.54
C VAL A 53 -2.30 2.71 -1.41
N ASN A 54 -3.27 1.91 -0.96
CA ASN A 54 -3.94 0.95 -1.82
C ASN A 54 -5.17 1.56 -2.48
N LEU A 55 -5.15 1.71 -3.81
CA LEU A 55 -6.32 2.14 -4.58
C LEU A 55 -7.16 0.91 -4.91
N GLU A 56 -8.17 0.65 -4.08
CA GLU A 56 -9.02 -0.54 -4.13
C GLU A 56 -10.26 -0.33 -5.01
N THR A 57 -10.12 0.41 -6.11
CA THR A 57 -11.25 0.72 -6.99
C THR A 57 -10.79 0.71 -8.44
N ALA A 58 -11.50 -0.02 -9.29
CA ALA A 58 -11.24 0.03 -10.73
C ALA A 58 -11.55 1.43 -11.27
N VAL A 59 -10.59 2.03 -11.97
CA VAL A 59 -10.73 3.36 -12.57
C VAL A 59 -11.09 3.18 -14.04
N THR A 60 -12.39 3.18 -14.34
CA THR A 60 -12.91 2.90 -15.68
C THR A 60 -14.34 3.39 -15.83
N THR A 61 -14.76 3.65 -17.07
CA THR A 61 -16.18 3.80 -17.44
C THR A 61 -16.64 2.71 -18.41
N ARG A 62 -15.77 1.73 -18.70
CA ARG A 62 -15.97 0.64 -19.65
C ARG A 62 -15.91 -0.71 -18.93
N GLY A 63 -15.93 -1.79 -19.71
CA GLY A 63 -15.89 -3.16 -19.21
C GLY A 63 -17.23 -3.67 -18.69
N THR A 64 -17.24 -4.94 -18.32
CA THR A 64 -18.42 -5.65 -17.81
C THR A 64 -18.09 -6.13 -16.40
N PRO A 65 -19.02 -6.02 -15.42
CA PRO A 65 -18.83 -6.59 -14.10
C PRO A 65 -18.46 -8.08 -14.15
N GLU A 66 -17.41 -8.47 -13.45
CA GLU A 66 -17.02 -9.87 -13.25
C GLU A 66 -17.98 -10.60 -12.28
N PRO A 67 -18.07 -11.94 -12.25
CA PRO A 67 -19.06 -12.64 -11.44
C PRO A 67 -18.66 -12.73 -9.94
N LYS A 68 -18.80 -11.62 -9.21
CA LYS A 68 -18.50 -11.49 -7.78
C LYS A 68 -19.53 -10.60 -7.07
N GLU A 69 -19.49 -10.55 -5.73
CA GLU A 69 -20.48 -9.82 -4.92
C GLU A 69 -20.35 -8.30 -5.04
N PHE A 70 -19.12 -7.78 -4.92
CA PHE A 70 -18.87 -6.33 -4.89
C PHE A 70 -18.08 -5.86 -6.09
N HIS A 71 -18.54 -4.78 -6.72
CA HIS A 71 -17.83 -4.07 -7.79
C HIS A 71 -17.68 -2.60 -7.46
N PHE A 72 -16.48 -2.08 -7.53
CA PHE A 72 -16.18 -0.68 -7.33
C PHE A 72 -15.62 -0.06 -8.59
N ARG A 73 -16.16 1.11 -8.93
CA ARG A 73 -15.80 1.85 -10.13
C ARG A 73 -15.66 3.32 -9.79
N ALA A 74 -14.62 3.95 -10.34
CA ALA A 74 -14.47 5.39 -10.31
C ALA A 74 -14.08 5.95 -11.68
N PRO A 75 -14.46 7.20 -11.99
CA PRO A 75 -13.93 7.91 -13.15
C PRO A 75 -12.44 8.27 -12.99
N ALA A 76 -11.79 8.62 -14.09
CA ALA A 76 -10.35 8.90 -14.14
C ALA A 76 -9.88 9.99 -13.16
N ASN A 77 -10.74 10.95 -12.81
CA ASN A 77 -10.42 11.99 -11.84
C ASN A 77 -10.28 11.48 -10.38
N ALA A 78 -10.47 10.18 -10.14
CA ALA A 78 -9.99 9.52 -8.93
C ALA A 78 -8.48 9.68 -8.74
N TYR A 79 -7.69 9.62 -9.81
CA TYR A 79 -6.26 9.87 -9.73
C TYR A 79 -5.92 11.34 -9.46
N ASP A 80 -6.78 12.28 -9.87
CA ASP A 80 -6.62 13.70 -9.49
C ASP A 80 -6.79 13.88 -7.98
N ALA A 81 -7.73 13.15 -7.37
CA ALA A 81 -7.95 13.16 -5.93
C ALA A 81 -6.77 12.54 -5.16
N VAL A 82 -6.26 11.40 -5.63
CA VAL A 82 -5.06 10.74 -5.08
C VAL A 82 -3.86 11.68 -5.13
N LYS A 83 -3.59 12.28 -6.31
CA LYS A 83 -2.48 13.22 -6.49
C LYS A 83 -2.62 14.45 -5.61
N ALA A 84 -3.82 15.03 -5.53
CA ALA A 84 -4.05 16.22 -4.71
C ALA A 84 -3.94 15.95 -3.20
N ALA A 85 -4.10 14.70 -2.77
CA ALA A 85 -3.85 14.28 -1.39
C ALA A 85 -2.36 14.16 -1.04
N GLY A 86 -1.46 14.34 -2.01
CA GLY A 86 -0.02 14.14 -1.83
C GLY A 86 0.41 12.68 -1.85
N VAL A 87 -0.37 11.80 -2.50
CA VAL A 87 0.03 10.41 -2.76
C VAL A 87 0.85 10.36 -4.04
N ASP A 88 2.02 9.74 -3.96
CA ASP A 88 2.98 9.67 -5.06
C ASP A 88 2.90 8.37 -5.84
N VAL A 89 2.50 7.26 -5.20
CA VAL A 89 2.37 5.93 -5.83
C VAL A 89 1.19 5.17 -5.22
N VAL A 90 0.52 4.36 -6.03
CA VAL A 90 -0.55 3.48 -5.55
C VAL A 90 -0.25 2.02 -5.78
N SER A 91 -0.64 1.17 -4.83
CA SER A 91 -0.90 -0.23 -5.12
C SER A 91 -2.24 -0.36 -5.83
N ILE A 92 -2.26 -1.13 -6.92
CA ILE A 92 -3.47 -1.66 -7.55
C ILE A 92 -3.43 -3.20 -7.56
N ALA A 93 -2.66 -3.84 -6.66
CA ALA A 93 -2.71 -5.29 -6.48
C ALA A 93 -3.76 -5.67 -5.44
N ASN A 94 -5.03 -5.66 -5.82
CA ASN A 94 -6.14 -6.01 -4.93
C ASN A 94 -7.27 -6.72 -5.70
N ASN A 95 -8.25 -7.25 -4.98
CA ASN A 95 -9.39 -7.99 -5.52
C ASN A 95 -10.43 -7.09 -6.19
N HIS A 96 -10.19 -5.79 -6.36
CA HIS A 96 -11.09 -4.87 -7.04
C HIS A 96 -10.52 -4.30 -8.35
N THR A 97 -9.25 -4.57 -8.64
CA THR A 97 -8.54 -4.12 -9.85
C THR A 97 -9.15 -4.63 -11.16
N LEU A 98 -9.76 -5.83 -11.14
CA LEU A 98 -10.41 -6.43 -12.30
C LEU A 98 -11.93 -6.52 -12.16
N ASP A 99 -12.56 -5.72 -11.30
CA ASP A 99 -14.02 -5.74 -11.15
C ASP A 99 -14.78 -5.58 -12.47
N TYR A 100 -14.20 -4.87 -13.45
CA TYR A 100 -14.74 -4.66 -14.80
C TYR A 100 -13.92 -5.36 -15.89
N GLY A 101 -13.26 -6.46 -15.51
CA GLY A 101 -12.40 -7.26 -16.35
C GLY A 101 -11.17 -6.52 -16.85
N ARG A 102 -10.52 -7.09 -17.86
CA ARG A 102 -9.26 -6.55 -18.42
C ARG A 102 -9.42 -5.22 -19.15
N VAL A 103 -10.64 -4.91 -19.62
CA VAL A 103 -10.95 -3.59 -20.15
C VAL A 103 -10.85 -2.54 -19.03
N GLY A 104 -11.43 -2.83 -17.86
CA GLY A 104 -11.31 -1.97 -16.68
C GLY A 104 -9.88 -1.83 -16.16
N LEU A 105 -9.11 -2.93 -16.14
CA LEU A 105 -7.67 -2.88 -15.82
C LEU A 105 -6.89 -2.00 -16.80
N SER A 106 -7.12 -2.15 -18.11
CA SER A 106 -6.47 -1.31 -19.13
C SER A 106 -6.76 0.17 -18.90
N ASP A 107 -8.03 0.53 -18.66
CA ASP A 107 -8.41 1.91 -18.37
C ASP A 107 -7.76 2.44 -17.08
N THR A 108 -7.64 1.58 -16.06
CA THR A 108 -7.01 1.94 -14.79
C THR A 108 -5.53 2.26 -15.00
N LEU A 109 -4.82 1.42 -15.76
CA LEU A 109 -3.40 1.64 -16.10
C LEU A 109 -3.21 2.90 -16.96
N ASP A 110 -4.10 3.15 -17.92
CA ASP A 110 -4.07 4.35 -18.76
C ASP A 110 -4.34 5.61 -17.95
N ALA A 111 -5.29 5.58 -17.00
CA ALA A 111 -5.59 6.68 -16.10
C ALA A 111 -4.43 6.98 -15.13
N ALA A 112 -3.79 5.94 -14.58
CA ALA A 112 -2.57 6.08 -13.77
C ALA A 112 -1.48 6.81 -14.56
N LYS A 113 -1.20 6.33 -15.78
CA LYS A 113 -0.21 6.94 -16.67
C LYS A 113 -0.55 8.39 -17.02
N ALA A 114 -1.81 8.70 -17.31
CA ALA A 114 -2.24 10.05 -17.67
C ALA A 114 -2.14 11.04 -16.49
N SER A 115 -2.39 10.58 -15.26
CA SER A 115 -2.29 11.42 -14.06
C SER A 115 -0.85 11.70 -13.62
N GLY A 116 0.07 10.82 -14.01
CA GLY A 116 1.46 10.81 -13.55
C GLY A 116 1.66 10.18 -12.16
N VAL A 117 0.62 9.56 -11.58
CA VAL A 117 0.73 8.75 -10.36
C VAL A 117 1.02 7.30 -10.78
N PRO A 118 2.23 6.76 -10.53
CA PRO A 118 2.56 5.39 -10.83
C PRO A 118 1.66 4.41 -10.06
N ALA A 119 1.31 3.32 -10.73
CA ALA A 119 0.53 2.23 -10.15
C ALA A 119 1.34 0.93 -10.27
N VAL A 120 1.47 0.20 -9.16
CA VAL A 120 2.25 -1.05 -9.08
C VAL A 120 1.36 -2.24 -8.74
N GLY A 121 1.81 -3.44 -9.12
CA GLY A 121 1.19 -4.70 -8.73
C GLY A 121 0.08 -5.23 -9.64
N ALA A 122 -0.18 -4.56 -10.76
CA ALA A 122 -0.93 -5.11 -11.89
C ALA A 122 -0.35 -4.57 -13.20
N GLY A 123 -0.57 -5.27 -14.31
CA GLY A 123 0.02 -4.88 -15.58
C GLY A 123 -0.54 -5.63 -16.78
N VAL A 124 -0.08 -5.23 -17.96
CA VAL A 124 -0.50 -5.81 -19.25
C VAL A 124 -0.01 -7.25 -19.46
N ASN A 125 0.94 -7.70 -18.65
CA ASN A 125 1.44 -9.06 -18.53
C ASN A 125 2.16 -9.20 -17.18
N ALA A 126 2.67 -10.40 -16.88
CA ALA A 126 3.35 -10.66 -15.63
C ALA A 126 4.67 -9.91 -15.47
N ALA A 127 5.42 -9.63 -16.55
CA ALA A 127 6.63 -8.82 -16.45
C ALA A 127 6.30 -7.41 -15.94
N ALA A 128 5.22 -6.80 -16.46
CA ALA A 128 4.76 -5.50 -16.01
C ALA A 128 4.13 -5.55 -14.61
N ALA A 129 3.31 -6.56 -14.30
CA ALA A 129 2.62 -6.64 -13.01
C ALA A 129 3.59 -6.82 -11.83
N TYR A 130 4.68 -7.57 -12.01
CA TYR A 130 5.69 -7.83 -10.98
C TYR A 130 6.85 -6.83 -11.02
N ALA A 131 6.86 -5.87 -11.95
CA ALA A 131 7.92 -4.87 -12.03
C ALA A 131 7.80 -3.86 -10.87
N PRO A 132 8.92 -3.47 -10.24
CA PRO A 132 8.93 -2.37 -9.30
C PRO A 132 8.74 -1.03 -10.01
N TRP A 133 8.13 -0.08 -9.33
CA TRP A 133 8.40 1.33 -9.62
C TRP A 133 9.59 1.77 -8.78
N ILE A 134 10.62 2.33 -9.43
CA ILE A 134 11.88 2.74 -8.78
C ILE A 134 12.03 4.25 -8.90
N THR A 135 12.38 4.91 -7.80
CA THR A 135 12.63 6.35 -7.75
C THR A 135 13.78 6.67 -6.79
N GLU A 136 14.41 7.83 -6.95
CA GLU A 136 15.43 8.34 -6.03
C GLU A 136 14.83 9.43 -5.14
N ILE A 137 15.01 9.30 -3.82
CA ILE A 137 14.53 10.24 -2.81
C ILE A 137 15.74 10.69 -2.00
N ARG A 138 16.14 11.95 -2.19
CA ARG A 138 17.29 12.56 -1.48
C ARG A 138 18.56 11.68 -1.48
N GLY A 139 18.89 11.09 -2.62
CA GLY A 139 20.06 10.22 -2.80
C GLY A 139 19.89 8.78 -2.32
N THR A 140 18.69 8.36 -1.91
CA THR A 140 18.36 6.95 -1.61
C THR A 140 17.45 6.40 -2.71
N THR A 141 17.83 5.30 -3.35
CA THR A 141 16.99 4.67 -4.39
C THR A 141 16.00 3.71 -3.73
N VAL A 142 14.71 3.89 -4.01
CA VAL A 142 13.61 3.14 -3.41
C VAL A 142 12.81 2.43 -4.50
N ALA A 143 12.59 1.12 -4.33
CA ALA A 143 11.75 0.31 -5.19
C ALA A 143 10.44 -0.05 -4.49
N PHE A 144 9.32 0.12 -5.17
CA PHE A 144 7.98 -0.22 -4.69
C PHE A 144 7.41 -1.36 -5.52
N LEU A 145 7.09 -2.47 -4.86
CA LEU A 145 6.37 -3.61 -5.43
C LEU A 145 5.04 -3.78 -4.70
N ALA A 146 4.04 -4.32 -5.40
CA ALA A 146 2.79 -4.67 -4.75
C ALA A 146 2.26 -6.04 -5.19
N PHE A 147 1.59 -6.73 -4.26
CA PHE A 147 1.04 -8.07 -4.50
C PHE A 147 -0.34 -8.23 -3.87
N SER A 148 -1.14 -9.16 -4.41
CA SER A 148 -2.42 -9.57 -3.81
C SER A 148 -2.40 -11.04 -3.38
N GLN A 149 -3.03 -11.35 -2.24
CA GLN A 149 -3.22 -12.72 -1.74
C GLN A 149 -4.68 -13.17 -1.76
N VAL A 150 -5.62 -12.28 -2.10
CA VAL A 150 -7.06 -12.57 -2.02
C VAL A 150 -7.45 -13.72 -2.95
N SER A 151 -8.35 -14.59 -2.47
CA SER A 151 -8.73 -15.84 -3.15
C SER A 151 -9.80 -15.65 -4.22
N GLU A 152 -10.58 -14.58 -4.16
CA GLU A 152 -11.66 -14.35 -5.11
C GLU A 152 -11.13 -14.19 -6.54
N LEU A 153 -11.59 -15.04 -7.47
CA LEU A 153 -11.23 -15.05 -8.90
C LEU A 153 -9.72 -15.10 -9.24
N TRP A 154 -8.87 -15.37 -8.24
CA TRP A 154 -7.43 -15.14 -8.32
C TRP A 154 -6.75 -15.86 -9.49
N SER A 155 -7.19 -17.09 -9.78
CA SER A 155 -6.60 -17.94 -10.81
C SER A 155 -6.80 -17.36 -12.21
N SER A 156 -7.96 -16.72 -12.44
CA SER A 156 -8.30 -16.07 -13.70
C SER A 156 -7.72 -14.66 -13.83
N TRP A 157 -7.37 -14.04 -12.70
CA TRP A 157 -6.94 -12.64 -12.62
C TRP A 157 -5.43 -12.47 -12.44
N LYS A 158 -4.70 -13.54 -12.09
CA LYS A 158 -3.24 -13.53 -12.07
C LYS A 158 -2.69 -13.15 -13.45
N ALA A 159 -1.74 -12.23 -13.48
CA ALA A 159 -0.99 -11.91 -14.69
C ALA A 159 -0.20 -13.14 -15.18
N THR A 160 -0.17 -13.36 -16.49
CA THR A 160 0.70 -14.36 -17.12
C THR A 160 1.61 -13.67 -18.12
N ASP A 161 2.55 -14.40 -18.72
CA ASP A 161 3.48 -13.83 -19.70
C ASP A 161 2.76 -13.24 -20.92
N THR A 162 1.53 -13.66 -21.18
CA THR A 162 0.72 -13.25 -22.34
C THR A 162 -0.60 -12.58 -21.98
N GLN A 163 -0.88 -12.39 -20.67
CA GLN A 163 -2.19 -11.92 -20.22
C GLN A 163 -2.08 -10.90 -19.10
N ALA A 164 -2.81 -9.80 -19.27
CA ALA A 164 -2.94 -8.77 -18.27
C ALA A 164 -3.59 -9.31 -16.99
N GLY A 165 -3.14 -8.80 -15.84
CA GLY A 165 -3.64 -9.21 -14.54
C GLY A 165 -2.84 -8.64 -13.37
N ILE A 166 -3.05 -9.23 -12.21
CA ILE A 166 -2.48 -8.84 -10.92
C ILE A 166 -1.23 -9.68 -10.61
N ALA A 167 -0.27 -9.06 -9.92
CA ALA A 167 0.83 -9.78 -9.29
C ALA A 167 0.34 -10.48 -8.02
N MET A 168 0.24 -11.81 -8.07
CA MET A 168 -0.29 -12.62 -6.98
C MET A 168 0.82 -13.21 -6.12
N THR A 169 0.62 -13.19 -4.80
CA THR A 169 1.53 -13.84 -3.82
C THR A 169 1.65 -15.34 -4.01
N ARG A 170 0.59 -15.99 -4.55
CA ARG A 170 0.56 -17.42 -4.88
C ARG A 170 1.58 -17.83 -5.93
N ASP A 171 2.06 -16.90 -6.76
CA ASP A 171 3.23 -17.12 -7.62
C ASP A 171 4.49 -16.70 -6.87
N LEU A 172 4.78 -17.42 -5.78
CA LEU A 172 5.83 -17.06 -4.82
C LEU A 172 7.20 -16.93 -5.51
N GLY A 173 7.49 -17.79 -6.49
CA GLY A 173 8.72 -17.74 -7.27
C GLY A 173 8.88 -16.42 -8.02
N ARG A 174 7.84 -15.93 -8.69
CA ARG A 174 7.87 -14.62 -9.37
C ARG A 174 7.98 -13.46 -8.37
N ALA A 175 7.26 -13.53 -7.24
CA ALA A 175 7.33 -12.49 -6.21
C ALA A 175 8.73 -12.37 -5.59
N VAL A 176 9.34 -13.50 -5.20
CA VAL A 176 10.70 -13.56 -4.66
C VAL A 176 11.71 -13.07 -5.69
N ALA A 177 11.61 -13.53 -6.95
CA ALA A 177 12.50 -13.09 -8.01
C ALA A 177 12.41 -11.58 -8.28
N ALA A 178 11.20 -11.01 -8.22
CA ALA A 178 10.99 -9.57 -8.40
C ALA A 178 11.66 -8.75 -7.28
N VAL A 179 11.53 -9.17 -6.02
CA VAL A 179 12.18 -8.52 -4.87
C VAL A 179 13.71 -8.65 -4.96
N GLN A 180 14.23 -9.83 -5.30
CA GLN A 180 15.66 -10.06 -5.48
C GLN A 180 16.26 -9.24 -6.62
N ALA A 181 15.52 -9.10 -7.73
CA ALA A 181 15.93 -8.26 -8.86
C ALA A 181 15.92 -6.77 -8.47
N ALA A 182 14.88 -6.30 -7.77
CA ALA A 182 14.78 -4.92 -7.30
C ALA A 182 15.96 -4.55 -6.37
N ARG A 183 16.40 -5.49 -5.52
CA ARG A 183 17.57 -5.33 -4.64
C ARG A 183 18.88 -5.02 -5.38
N GLN A 184 19.00 -5.38 -6.65
CA GLN A 184 20.18 -5.04 -7.45
C GLN A 184 20.21 -3.58 -7.91
N HIS A 185 19.08 -2.87 -7.77
CA HIS A 185 18.87 -1.55 -8.34
C HIS A 185 18.38 -0.51 -7.34
N ALA A 186 18.09 -0.88 -6.09
CA ALA A 186 17.57 0.01 -5.08
C ALA A 186 18.11 -0.32 -3.67
N ASP A 187 18.30 0.72 -2.87
CA ASP A 187 18.77 0.64 -1.48
C ASP A 187 17.66 0.18 -0.53
N VAL A 188 16.42 0.60 -0.82
CA VAL A 188 15.23 0.31 -0.02
C VAL A 188 14.21 -0.39 -0.89
N ILE A 189 13.76 -1.57 -0.46
CA ILE A 189 12.72 -2.33 -1.15
C ILE A 189 11.45 -2.33 -0.29
N VAL A 190 10.40 -1.69 -0.80
CA VAL A 190 9.07 -1.64 -0.19
C VAL A 190 8.17 -2.64 -0.90
N VAL A 191 7.56 -3.53 -0.13
CA VAL A 191 6.59 -4.51 -0.60
C VAL A 191 5.23 -4.21 0.04
N TYR A 192 4.26 -3.78 -0.78
CA TYR A 192 2.92 -3.43 -0.32
C TYR A 192 1.94 -4.54 -0.69
N VAL A 193 1.22 -5.14 0.26
CA VAL A 193 0.50 -6.39 0.03
C VAL A 193 -0.95 -6.33 0.49
N HIS A 194 -1.86 -6.74 -0.37
CA HIS A 194 -3.29 -6.82 -0.08
C HIS A 194 -3.65 -8.26 0.31
N TRP A 195 -3.78 -8.54 1.62
CA TRP A 195 -3.80 -9.90 2.18
C TRP A 195 -4.60 -10.06 3.49
N GLY A 196 -4.57 -11.23 4.09
CA GLY A 196 -5.25 -11.47 5.36
C GLY A 196 -6.72 -11.83 5.16
N MET A 197 -7.49 -11.75 6.24
CA MET A 197 -8.91 -12.08 6.25
C MET A 197 -9.68 -10.87 6.78
N GLU A 198 -10.70 -10.45 6.04
CA GLU A 198 -11.55 -9.34 6.41
C GLU A 198 -12.14 -9.54 7.82
N GLY A 199 -11.99 -8.55 8.70
CA GLY A 199 -12.49 -8.61 10.07
C GLY A 199 -11.59 -9.32 11.07
N GLU A 200 -10.49 -9.95 10.64
CA GLU A 200 -9.57 -10.67 11.54
C GLU A 200 -8.36 -9.81 11.90
N SER A 201 -8.14 -9.61 13.20
CA SER A 201 -7.07 -8.73 13.74
C SER A 201 -5.70 -9.39 13.82
N CYS A 202 -5.62 -10.69 13.56
CA CYS A 202 -4.37 -11.44 13.55
C CYS A 202 -4.03 -11.93 12.14
N PRO A 203 -2.78 -11.73 11.68
CA PRO A 203 -2.40 -12.16 10.35
C PRO A 203 -2.44 -13.70 10.24
N PRO A 204 -3.03 -14.26 9.19
CA PRO A 204 -3.04 -15.71 8.97
C PRO A 204 -1.64 -16.26 8.69
N ALA A 205 -1.48 -17.58 8.72
CA ALA A 205 -0.18 -18.23 8.52
C ALA A 205 0.45 -17.85 7.17
N GLU A 206 -0.36 -17.83 6.12
CA GLU A 206 0.04 -17.55 4.74
C GLU A 206 0.57 -16.12 4.57
N ALA A 207 0.02 -15.15 5.29
CA ALA A 207 0.52 -13.77 5.30
C ALA A 207 1.89 -13.69 6.00
N ARG A 208 2.05 -14.38 7.14
CA ARG A 208 3.32 -14.44 7.88
C ARG A 208 4.42 -15.16 7.11
N GLU A 209 4.07 -16.23 6.41
CA GLU A 209 4.98 -16.99 5.54
C GLU A 209 5.43 -16.16 4.33
N PHE A 210 4.50 -15.45 3.69
CA PHE A 210 4.86 -14.57 2.58
C PHE A 210 5.73 -13.39 3.06
N ALA A 211 5.40 -12.76 4.19
CA ALA A 211 6.23 -11.71 4.78
C ALA A 211 7.68 -12.19 5.06
N ARG A 212 7.82 -13.44 5.55
CA ARG A 212 9.13 -14.09 5.73
C ARG A 212 9.87 -14.28 4.42
N ALA A 213 9.21 -14.80 3.40
CA ALA A 213 9.83 -14.97 2.08
C ALA A 213 10.29 -13.63 1.47
N MET A 214 9.52 -12.55 1.66
CA MET A 214 9.91 -11.21 1.21
C MET A 214 11.08 -10.66 2.00
N ALA A 215 11.11 -10.84 3.32
CA ALA A 215 12.24 -10.45 4.16
C ALA A 215 13.53 -11.19 3.77
N GLU A 216 13.45 -12.51 3.55
CA GLU A 216 14.56 -13.34 3.07
C GLU A 216 15.02 -12.97 1.65
N ALA A 217 14.09 -12.59 0.77
CA ALA A 217 14.38 -12.09 -0.58
C ALA A 217 15.05 -10.70 -0.57
N GLY A 218 14.93 -9.96 0.55
CA GLY A 218 15.62 -8.70 0.76
C GLY A 218 14.74 -7.47 0.86
N ALA A 219 13.44 -7.62 1.12
CA ALA A 219 12.56 -6.50 1.42
C ALA A 219 13.05 -5.73 2.66
N THR A 220 13.06 -4.39 2.58
CA THR A 220 13.37 -3.50 3.71
C THR A 220 12.11 -3.26 4.55
N ILE A 221 10.98 -3.06 3.86
CA ILE A 221 9.68 -2.74 4.45
C ILE A 221 8.62 -3.62 3.78
N VAL A 222 7.74 -4.21 4.58
CA VAL A 222 6.52 -4.88 4.09
C VAL A 222 5.31 -4.24 4.77
N VAL A 223 4.33 -3.77 4.00
CA VAL A 223 3.10 -3.11 4.51
C VAL A 223 1.88 -3.82 3.94
N GLY A 224 0.87 -4.04 4.79
CA GLY A 224 -0.33 -4.78 4.44
C GLY A 224 -1.60 -3.92 4.36
N THR A 225 -2.60 -4.37 3.60
CA THR A 225 -4.02 -3.94 3.70
C THR A 225 -4.98 -5.12 3.49
N HIS A 226 -6.26 -4.89 3.11
CA HIS A 226 -7.36 -5.84 2.86
C HIS A 226 -8.15 -6.32 4.09
N ALA A 227 -7.51 -6.53 5.24
CA ALA A 227 -8.24 -7.00 6.42
C ALA A 227 -9.29 -5.99 6.95
N HIS A 228 -9.30 -4.75 6.43
CA HIS A 228 -10.25 -3.67 6.73
C HIS A 228 -10.33 -3.24 8.21
N LEU A 229 -9.32 -3.59 8.98
CA LEU A 229 -8.98 -3.02 10.29
C LEU A 229 -7.45 -2.93 10.42
N LEU A 230 -6.97 -2.22 11.44
CA LEU A 230 -5.55 -2.17 11.76
C LEU A 230 -5.06 -3.53 12.24
N LEU A 231 -3.89 -3.96 11.76
CA LEU A 231 -3.15 -5.15 12.20
C LEU A 231 -1.79 -4.75 12.75
N GLY A 232 -1.17 -5.66 13.50
CA GLY A 232 0.07 -5.40 14.23
C GLY A 232 1.29 -5.19 13.33
N GLU A 233 2.28 -4.48 13.88
CA GLU A 233 3.57 -4.21 13.27
C GLU A 233 4.75 -4.68 14.14
N GLY A 234 5.94 -4.72 13.54
CA GLY A 234 7.19 -5.03 14.23
C GLY A 234 8.28 -5.45 13.26
N TRP A 235 9.26 -6.18 13.78
CA TRP A 235 10.45 -6.55 13.03
C TRP A 235 10.55 -8.06 12.80
N MET A 236 10.91 -8.40 11.57
CA MET A 236 11.33 -9.73 11.17
C MET A 236 12.80 -9.67 10.73
N GLY A 237 13.70 -9.95 11.68
CA GLY A 237 15.11 -9.65 11.48
C GLY A 237 15.34 -8.14 11.36
N ARG A 238 15.79 -7.71 10.17
CA ARG A 238 15.98 -6.30 9.82
C ARG A 238 14.83 -5.71 8.99
N THR A 239 13.90 -6.53 8.53
CA THR A 239 12.75 -6.09 7.74
C THR A 239 11.66 -5.60 8.67
N PHE A 240 11.21 -4.38 8.46
CA PHE A 240 10.03 -3.86 9.15
C PHE A 240 8.77 -4.40 8.47
N VAL A 241 7.84 -4.94 9.24
CA VAL A 241 6.60 -5.55 8.75
C VAL A 241 5.42 -4.93 9.47
N GLN A 242 4.45 -4.44 8.69
CA GLN A 242 3.14 -3.98 9.12
C GLN A 242 2.10 -4.84 8.38
N TYR A 243 1.21 -5.54 9.11
CA TYR A 243 0.32 -6.54 8.50
C TYR A 243 -1.01 -6.01 7.93
N GLY A 244 -1.38 -4.75 8.14
CA GLY A 244 -2.69 -4.24 7.73
C GLY A 244 -2.94 -2.81 8.23
N LEU A 245 -3.05 -1.83 7.33
CA LEU A 245 -3.37 -0.43 7.67
C LEU A 245 -4.89 -0.14 7.65
N GLY A 246 -5.72 -1.16 7.42
CA GLY A 246 -7.17 -1.04 7.41
C GLY A 246 -7.71 -0.15 6.29
N ASN A 247 -8.90 0.39 6.51
CA ASN A 247 -9.57 1.32 5.62
C ASN A 247 -8.96 2.72 5.76
N PHE A 248 -8.95 3.55 4.72
CA PHE A 248 -8.49 4.94 4.81
C PHE A 248 -9.53 5.94 4.27
N LEU A 249 -9.89 5.86 2.98
CA LEU A 249 -11.00 6.61 2.39
C LEU A 249 -12.10 5.61 2.02
N TRP A 250 -13.20 5.57 2.78
CA TRP A 250 -14.03 4.36 2.82
C TRP A 250 -15.51 4.57 2.47
N TRP A 251 -16.03 3.69 1.60
CA TRP A 251 -17.26 3.89 0.82
C TRP A 251 -18.59 3.64 1.56
N ARG A 252 -18.59 2.86 2.63
CA ARG A 252 -19.77 2.58 3.48
C ARG A 252 -19.49 2.91 4.93
N ASP A 253 -20.53 3.15 5.72
CA ASP A 253 -20.33 3.24 7.16
C ASP A 253 -20.03 1.87 7.74
N ASP A 254 -18.87 1.75 8.40
CA ASP A 254 -18.46 0.60 9.18
C ASP A 254 -18.35 -0.72 8.41
N ALA A 255 -17.22 -0.97 7.73
CA ALA A 255 -16.97 -2.30 7.18
C ALA A 255 -16.54 -3.31 8.24
N TYR A 256 -15.78 -2.87 9.25
CA TYR A 256 -15.28 -3.66 10.40
C TYR A 256 -14.70 -2.73 11.47
N SER A 257 -13.99 -1.69 11.03
CA SER A 257 -13.46 -0.62 11.86
C SER A 257 -13.44 0.72 11.11
N ASN A 258 -13.59 1.80 11.86
CA ASN A 258 -13.31 3.17 11.41
C ASN A 258 -11.99 3.71 11.97
N ASP A 259 -11.28 2.94 12.81
CA ASP A 259 -9.93 3.31 13.23
C ASP A 259 -8.96 3.12 12.06
N THR A 260 -8.16 4.15 11.82
CA THR A 260 -7.23 4.22 10.70
C THR A 260 -6.02 5.07 11.09
N GLY A 261 -5.13 5.36 10.15
CA GLY A 261 -4.01 6.24 10.35
C GLY A 261 -3.03 6.25 9.19
N VAL A 262 -1.96 7.01 9.39
CA VAL A 262 -0.82 7.06 8.49
C VAL A 262 0.38 6.48 9.22
N LEU A 263 0.93 5.39 8.69
CA LEU A 263 2.22 4.87 9.13
C LEU A 263 3.33 5.67 8.45
N ARG A 264 4.22 6.28 9.23
CA ARG A 264 5.43 6.95 8.77
C ARG A 264 6.64 6.10 9.11
N VAL A 265 7.42 5.75 8.10
CA VAL A 265 8.69 5.03 8.25
C VAL A 265 9.81 5.96 7.88
N ILE A 266 10.67 6.26 8.85
CA ILE A 266 11.79 7.17 8.69
C ILE A 266 13.05 6.33 8.47
N LEU A 267 13.76 6.63 7.39
CA LEU A 267 14.93 5.91 6.91
C LEU A 267 16.15 6.84 6.88
N HIS A 268 17.32 6.28 7.20
CA HIS A 268 18.62 6.90 6.91
C HIS A 268 19.43 5.92 6.06
N GLY A 269 19.59 6.23 4.77
CA GLY A 269 19.98 5.24 3.76
C GLY A 269 18.98 4.08 3.73
N SER A 270 19.47 2.84 3.80
CA SER A 270 18.62 1.64 3.80
C SER A 270 18.11 1.21 5.19
N ALA A 271 18.43 1.96 6.25
CA ALA A 271 18.11 1.58 7.62
C ALA A 271 16.88 2.33 8.12
N THR A 272 15.84 1.59 8.54
CA THR A 272 14.69 2.16 9.25
C THR A 272 15.12 2.57 10.66
N VAL A 273 15.09 3.87 10.94
CA VAL A 273 15.54 4.46 12.21
C VAL A 273 14.38 4.75 13.16
N LYS A 274 13.19 4.99 12.62
CA LYS A 274 11.97 5.25 13.42
C LYS A 274 10.73 4.84 12.63
N THR A 275 9.73 4.33 13.35
CA THR A 275 8.36 4.21 12.86
C THR A 275 7.44 5.06 13.74
N GLU A 276 6.43 5.65 13.13
CA GLU A 276 5.45 6.50 13.80
C GLU A 276 4.08 6.25 13.18
N PHE A 277 3.10 5.87 13.98
CA PHE A 277 1.72 5.75 13.55
C PHE A 277 0.93 7.00 13.96
N VAL A 278 0.39 7.72 12.98
CA VAL A 278 -0.44 8.90 13.20
C VAL A 278 -1.91 8.46 13.17
N PRO A 279 -2.60 8.38 14.32
CA PRO A 279 -3.94 7.81 14.39
C PRO A 279 -4.99 8.75 13.78
N ALA A 280 -5.99 8.15 13.14
CA ALA A 280 -7.11 8.83 12.51
C ALA A 280 -8.39 8.00 12.62
N LEU A 281 -9.52 8.65 12.38
CA LEU A 281 -10.84 8.06 12.30
C LEU A 281 -11.46 8.33 10.93
N ILE A 282 -12.15 7.34 10.40
CA ILE A 282 -12.95 7.52 9.19
C ILE A 282 -14.26 8.18 9.59
N SER A 283 -14.56 9.32 8.98
CA SER A 283 -15.81 10.02 9.18
C SER A 283 -16.98 9.12 8.79
N ARG A 284 -17.85 8.81 9.76
CA ARG A 284 -19.10 8.08 9.53
C ARG A 284 -20.02 8.76 8.50
N ARG A 285 -19.86 10.07 8.32
CA ARG A 285 -20.66 10.86 7.37
C ARG A 285 -20.07 10.84 5.96
N THR A 286 -18.80 11.21 5.81
CA THR A 286 -18.20 11.45 4.48
C THR A 286 -17.35 10.30 3.99
N GLY A 287 -16.91 9.40 4.87
CA GLY A 287 -15.91 8.37 4.56
C GLY A 287 -14.48 8.91 4.51
N GLN A 288 -14.27 10.20 4.80
CA GLN A 288 -12.93 10.80 4.82
C GLN A 288 -12.17 10.46 6.10
N PRO A 289 -10.87 10.17 6.01
CA PRO A 289 -10.02 10.06 7.18
C PRO A 289 -9.81 11.44 7.86
N GLN A 290 -9.90 11.47 9.18
CA GLN A 290 -9.75 12.66 10.02
C GLN A 290 -8.77 12.35 11.14
N LEU A 291 -7.79 13.22 11.39
CA LEU A 291 -6.85 13.03 12.50
C LEU A 291 -7.61 12.82 13.81
N ALA A 292 -7.23 11.78 14.54
CA ALA A 292 -7.78 11.54 15.86
C ALA A 292 -7.10 12.48 16.85
N ASP A 293 -7.84 12.91 17.88
CA ASP A 293 -7.30 13.69 18.99
C ASP A 293 -7.75 13.09 20.34
N GLY A 294 -7.25 13.68 21.43
CA GLY A 294 -7.69 13.36 22.80
C GLY A 294 -7.71 11.85 23.12
N GLU A 295 -8.87 11.39 23.61
CA GLU A 295 -9.07 10.01 24.03
C GLU A 295 -9.04 9.02 22.87
N ASP A 296 -9.55 9.40 21.69
CA ASP A 296 -9.56 8.54 20.51
C ASP A 296 -8.15 8.29 20.00
N ALA A 297 -7.32 9.33 19.87
CA ALA A 297 -5.92 9.16 19.49
C ALA A 297 -5.17 8.22 20.46
N ALA A 298 -5.43 8.39 21.76
CA ALA A 298 -4.80 7.58 22.80
C ALA A 298 -5.31 6.12 22.78
N ARG A 299 -6.60 5.91 22.52
CA ARG A 299 -7.21 4.58 22.38
C ARG A 299 -6.64 3.84 21.17
N ILE A 300 -6.72 4.45 19.98
CA ILE A 300 -6.24 3.85 18.73
C ILE A 300 -4.75 3.50 18.86
N SER A 301 -3.92 4.40 19.39
CA SER A 301 -2.49 4.13 19.57
C SER A 301 -2.22 2.95 20.51
N ARG A 302 -2.97 2.83 21.61
CA ARG A 302 -2.82 1.70 22.55
C ARG A 302 -3.26 0.38 21.92
N GLU A 303 -4.41 0.38 21.25
CA GLU A 303 -4.93 -0.80 20.55
C GLU A 303 -3.96 -1.24 19.45
N TYR A 304 -3.48 -0.29 18.64
CA TYR A 304 -2.49 -0.54 17.59
C TYR A 304 -1.23 -1.22 18.12
N ALA A 305 -0.67 -0.71 19.23
CA ALA A 305 0.52 -1.29 19.86
C ALA A 305 0.27 -2.73 20.37
N ASN A 306 -0.94 -3.04 20.83
CA ASN A 306 -1.30 -4.36 21.34
C ASN A 306 -1.45 -5.41 20.24
N LEU A 307 -1.78 -5.00 19.01
CA LEU A 307 -1.97 -5.92 17.87
C LEU A 307 -0.71 -6.71 17.51
N ARG A 308 0.49 -6.26 17.93
CA ARG A 308 1.73 -7.02 17.73
C ARG A 308 1.67 -8.42 18.36
N ALA A 309 0.87 -8.62 19.42
CA ALA A 309 0.86 -9.84 20.23
C ALA A 309 0.66 -11.15 19.44
N CYS A 310 -0.05 -11.12 18.31
CA CYS A 310 -0.30 -12.31 17.48
C CYS A 310 0.45 -12.35 16.14
N THR A 311 1.37 -11.41 15.92
CA THR A 311 2.11 -11.28 14.65
C THR A 311 3.32 -12.22 14.55
N GLY A 312 3.90 -12.61 15.70
CA GLY A 312 5.22 -13.25 15.77
C GLY A 312 6.39 -12.30 15.50
N LEU A 313 6.15 -10.99 15.40
CA LEU A 313 7.17 -9.96 15.23
C LEU A 313 7.72 -9.48 16.58
N VAL A 314 8.95 -8.98 16.57
CA VAL A 314 9.58 -8.38 17.75
C VAL A 314 9.54 -6.85 17.70
N ALA A 315 9.72 -6.21 18.86
CA ALA A 315 9.60 -4.75 19.00
C ALA A 315 10.75 -3.97 18.35
N THR A 316 11.93 -4.56 18.28
CA THR A 316 13.15 -3.93 17.79
C THR A 316 13.85 -4.86 16.80
N PRO A 317 14.59 -4.32 15.81
CA PRO A 317 15.29 -5.14 14.83
C PRO A 317 16.34 -6.00 15.52
N THR A 318 16.42 -7.26 15.13
CA THR A 318 17.50 -8.15 15.58
C THR A 318 18.68 -8.05 14.63
N ALA A 319 19.90 -7.97 15.18
CA ALA A 319 21.10 -8.13 14.38
C ALA A 319 21.20 -9.59 13.93
N GLN A 320 21.37 -9.85 12.64
CA GLN A 320 21.79 -11.19 12.20
C GLN A 320 23.26 -11.39 12.60
N SER A 321 23.57 -12.55 13.18
CA SER A 321 24.91 -13.11 13.15
C SER A 321 25.36 -13.21 11.69
N ARG A 322 26.53 -12.63 11.40
CA ARG A 322 27.15 -12.62 10.07
C ARG A 322 27.25 -14.00 9.43
#